data_AF-A0A1S2VBS2-F1
#
_entry.id   AF-A0A1S2VBS2-F1
#
_cell.length_a   1.000
_cell.length_b   1.000
_cell.length_c   1.000
_cell.angle_alpha   90.00
_cell.angle_beta   90.00
_cell.angle_gamma   90.00
#
_symmetry.space_group_name_H-M   'P 1'
#
loop_
_entity.id
_entity.type
_entity.pdbx_description
1 polymer ?
#
loop_
_entity_poly.entity_id
_entity_poly.type
_entity_poly.pdbx_seq_one_letter_code
_entity_poly.pdbx_strand_id
1 'polypeptide(L)'
;MPRYSDRSIFEKLGLQYRKLECKLKDLTFDYEEEVEIYQHQMAKIRRIQQELAMERQQIPTNGSNEQKRRARISVLLKKLSVLQTPKEPDTKMFLLEKEAIESRMATLVKHNAQLLAIQCTRRVN
;
A
#
# COMPACT_ATOMS: atom_id res chain seq x y z
N MET A 1 -5.26 -47.10 2.91
CA MET A 1 -4.89 -45.68 2.81
C MET A 1 -4.92 -45.26 1.34
N PRO A 2 -5.56 -44.14 0.97
CA PRO A 2 -5.56 -43.69 -0.43
C PRO A 2 -4.12 -43.34 -0.84
N ARG A 3 -3.63 -43.99 -1.92
CA ARG A 3 -2.31 -43.72 -2.51
C ARG A 3 -2.40 -42.48 -3.39
N TYR A 4 -2.23 -41.30 -2.81
CA TYR A 4 -1.82 -40.15 -3.60
C TYR A 4 -0.33 -40.32 -3.94
N SER A 5 0.05 -40.20 -5.20
CA SER A 5 1.47 -40.18 -5.56
C SER A 5 2.10 -38.92 -4.96
N ASP A 6 3.29 -39.04 -4.39
CA ASP A 6 3.97 -37.89 -3.76
C ASP A 6 4.06 -36.69 -4.73
N ARG A 7 4.19 -36.95 -6.04
CA ARG A 7 4.16 -35.93 -7.12
C ARG A 7 2.90 -35.05 -7.08
N SER A 8 1.73 -35.65 -6.84
CA SER A 8 0.46 -34.92 -6.72
C SER A 8 0.42 -34.02 -5.49
N ILE A 9 1.08 -34.41 -4.40
CA ILE A 9 1.17 -33.61 -3.16
C ILE A 9 2.08 -32.39 -3.39
N PHE A 10 3.26 -32.58 -4.00
CA PHE A 10 4.17 -31.48 -4.35
C PHE A 10 3.52 -30.48 -5.30
N GLU A 11 2.83 -30.96 -6.35
CA GLU A 11 2.11 -30.09 -7.29
C GLU A 11 1.03 -29.27 -6.58
N LYS A 12 0.29 -29.87 -5.63
CA LYS A 12 -0.74 -29.18 -4.85
C LYS A 12 -0.15 -28.13 -3.91
N LEU A 13 0.93 -28.45 -3.18
CA LEU A 13 1.62 -27.50 -2.31
C LEU A 13 2.22 -26.34 -3.10
N GLY A 14 2.85 -26.62 -4.24
CA GLY A 14 3.39 -25.60 -5.14
C GLY A 14 2.31 -24.71 -5.75
N LEU A 15 1.12 -25.25 -6.06
CA LEU A 15 -0.02 -24.45 -6.50
C LEU A 15 -0.55 -23.55 -5.38
N GLN A 16 -0.64 -24.05 -4.15
CA GLN A 16 -1.06 -23.24 -2.99
C GLN A 16 -0.09 -22.10 -2.72
N TYR A 17 1.21 -22.36 -2.79
CA TYR A 17 2.24 -21.35 -2.61
C TYR A 17 2.12 -20.24 -3.68
N ARG A 18 2.03 -20.60 -4.96
CA ARG A 18 1.84 -19.61 -6.05
C ARG A 18 0.57 -18.77 -5.89
N LYS A 19 -0.53 -19.38 -5.42
CA LYS A 19 -1.77 -18.63 -5.13
C LYS A 19 -1.57 -17.59 -4.03
N LEU A 20 -0.77 -17.89 -3.00
CA LEU A 20 -0.45 -16.93 -1.94
C LEU A 20 0.49 -15.83 -2.45
N GLU A 21 1.48 -16.17 -3.29
CA GLU A 21 2.34 -15.18 -3.94
C GLU A 21 1.55 -14.18 -4.78
N CYS A 22 0.60 -14.65 -5.59
CA CYS A 22 -0.28 -13.76 -6.36
C CYS A 22 -1.05 -12.82 -5.42
N LYS A 23 -1.68 -13.36 -4.37
CA LYS A 23 -2.41 -12.54 -3.39
C LYS A 23 -1.53 -11.49 -2.71
N LEU A 24 -0.29 -11.85 -2.38
CA LEU A 24 0.66 -10.93 -1.76
C LEU A 24 1.01 -9.77 -2.71
N LYS A 25 1.20 -10.07 -4.00
CA LYS A 25 1.46 -9.06 -5.03
C LYS A 25 0.26 -8.14 -5.22
N ASP A 26 -0.94 -8.70 -5.32
CA ASP A 26 -2.17 -7.92 -5.48
C ASP A 26 -2.36 -6.98 -4.27
N LEU A 27 -2.25 -7.50 -3.04
CA LEU A 27 -2.33 -6.70 -1.81
C LEU A 27 -1.28 -5.58 -1.75
N THR A 28 -0.04 -5.87 -2.17
CA THR A 28 1.04 -4.88 -2.18
C THR A 28 0.77 -3.79 -3.21
N PHE A 29 0.32 -4.17 -4.40
CA PHE A 29 -0.02 -3.24 -5.46
C PHE A 29 -1.17 -2.30 -5.06
N ASP A 30 -2.26 -2.85 -4.53
CA ASP A 30 -3.42 -2.07 -4.10
C ASP A 30 -3.05 -1.05 -3.01
N TYR A 31 -2.20 -1.44 -2.06
CA TYR A 31 -1.71 -0.53 -1.02
C TYR A 31 -0.78 0.56 -1.57
N GLU A 32 0.12 0.21 -2.49
CA GLU A 32 1.01 1.19 -3.13
C GLU A 32 0.20 2.25 -3.91
N GLU A 33 -0.84 1.84 -4.63
CA GLU A 33 -1.75 2.75 -5.34
C GLU A 33 -2.47 3.71 -4.36
N GLU A 34 -2.98 3.19 -3.24
CA GLU A 34 -3.64 4.01 -2.21
C GLU A 34 -2.67 5.06 -1.64
N VAL A 35 -1.42 4.66 -1.35
CA VAL A 35 -0.36 5.55 -0.87
C VAL A 35 -0.04 6.64 -1.89
N GLU A 36 0.09 6.29 -3.17
CA GLU A 36 0.37 7.27 -4.23
C GLU A 36 -0.76 8.31 -4.37
N ILE A 37 -2.02 7.86 -4.34
CA ILE A 37 -3.19 8.74 -4.37
C ILE A 37 -3.16 9.70 -3.18
N TYR A 38 -2.92 9.17 -1.97
CA TYR A 38 -2.81 9.97 -0.75
C TYR A 38 -1.69 11.02 -0.84
N GLN A 39 -0.47 10.60 -1.23
CA GLN A 39 0.67 11.49 -1.36
C GLN A 39 0.41 12.60 -2.39
N HIS A 40 -0.20 12.26 -3.52
CA HIS A 40 -0.54 13.22 -4.56
C HIS A 40 -1.56 14.26 -4.08
N GLN A 41 -2.60 13.83 -3.34
CA GLN A 41 -3.58 14.74 -2.76
C GLN A 41 -2.96 15.62 -1.67
N MET A 42 -2.13 15.05 -0.80
CA MET A 42 -1.40 15.81 0.21
C MET A 42 -0.43 16.83 -0.40
N ALA A 43 0.26 16.49 -1.48
CA ALA A 43 1.13 17.43 -2.20
C ALA A 43 0.34 18.63 -2.75
N LYS A 44 -0.88 18.43 -3.27
CA LYS A 44 -1.75 19.52 -3.72
C LYS A 44 -2.16 20.44 -2.56
N ILE A 45 -2.56 19.87 -1.43
CA ILE A 45 -2.94 20.63 -0.23
C ILE A 45 -1.75 21.46 0.27
N ARG A 46 -0.57 20.83 0.40
CA ARG A 46 0.64 21.53 0.85
C ARG A 46 1.03 22.69 -0.05
N ARG A 47 0.93 22.54 -1.38
CA ARG A 47 1.19 23.64 -2.33
C ARG A 47 0.26 24.82 -2.10
N ILE A 48 -1.04 24.59 -1.95
CA ILE A 48 -2.01 25.67 -1.71
C ILE A 48 -1.79 26.33 -0.35
N GLN A 49 -1.45 25.55 0.68
CA GLN A 49 -1.09 26.10 1.99
C GLN A 49 0.17 26.98 1.93
N GLN A 50 1.18 26.59 1.14
CA GLN A 50 2.38 27.40 0.91
C GLN A 50 2.07 28.71 0.17
N GLU A 51 1.28 28.64 -0.92
CA GLU A 51 0.82 29.85 -1.64
C GLU A 51 0.08 30.81 -0.69
N LEU A 52 -0.78 30.26 0.16
CA LEU A 52 -1.54 31.05 1.13
C LEU A 52 -0.65 31.64 2.23
N ALA A 53 0.37 30.92 2.69
CA ALA A 53 1.35 31.43 3.63
C ALA A 53 2.17 32.59 3.01
N MET A 54 2.59 32.47 1.76
CA MET A 54 3.29 33.54 1.04
C MET A 54 2.41 34.78 0.88
N GLU A 55 1.16 34.63 0.45
CA GLU A 55 0.24 35.77 0.32
C GLU A 55 -0.06 36.44 1.67
N ARG A 56 -0.04 35.70 2.79
CA ARG A 56 -0.21 36.26 4.14
C ARG A 56 1.01 37.01 4.65
N GLN A 57 2.22 36.60 4.26
CA GLN A 57 3.47 37.23 4.68
C GLN A 57 3.82 38.50 3.88
N GLN A 58 3.20 38.71 2.72
CA GLN A 58 3.39 39.94 1.94
C GLN A 58 2.96 41.16 2.78
N ILE A 59 3.81 42.19 2.84
CA ILE A 59 3.52 43.45 3.53
C ILE A 59 2.36 44.15 2.82
N PRO A 60 1.40 44.76 3.54
CA PRO A 60 0.34 45.56 2.90
C PRO A 60 0.98 46.66 2.05
N THR A 61 0.75 46.59 0.73
CA THR A 61 1.13 47.60 -0.25
C THR A 61 -0.12 48.38 -0.69
N ASN A 62 0.03 49.45 -1.48
CA ASN A 62 -1.04 50.33 -1.99
C ASN A 62 -2.41 49.64 -2.18
N GLY A 63 -3.51 50.33 -1.83
CA GLY A 63 -4.86 49.75 -1.68
C GLY A 63 -5.38 48.85 -2.82
N SER A 64 -4.98 49.10 -4.08
CA SER A 64 -5.32 48.22 -5.22
C SER A 64 -4.64 46.84 -5.16
N ASN A 65 -3.38 46.77 -4.72
CA ASN A 65 -2.65 45.51 -4.55
C ASN A 65 -3.16 44.71 -3.36
N GLU A 66 -3.54 45.40 -2.28
CA GLU A 66 -4.17 44.79 -1.11
C GLU A 66 -5.48 44.08 -1.46
N GLN A 67 -6.31 44.71 -2.30
CA GLN A 67 -7.58 44.15 -2.73
C GLN A 67 -7.40 42.90 -3.61
N LYS A 68 -6.41 42.92 -4.53
CA LYS A 68 -6.03 41.74 -5.34
C LYS A 68 -5.49 40.60 -4.47
N ARG A 69 -4.68 40.90 -3.47
CA ARG A 69 -4.14 39.92 -2.50
C ARG A 69 -5.26 39.24 -1.72
N ARG A 70 -6.21 40.01 -1.19
CA ARG A 70 -7.39 39.47 -0.49
C ARG A 70 -8.24 38.56 -1.39
N ALA A 71 -8.42 38.93 -2.66
CA ALA A 71 -9.11 38.09 -3.63
C ALA A 71 -8.36 36.77 -3.87
N ARG A 72 -7.03 36.79 -4.03
CA ARG A 72 -6.21 35.57 -4.15
C ARG A 72 -6.29 34.69 -2.92
N ILE A 73 -6.19 35.25 -1.72
CA ILE A 73 -6.35 34.51 -0.46
C ILE A 73 -7.73 33.85 -0.39
N SER A 74 -8.79 34.56 -0.76
CA SER A 74 -10.16 34.02 -0.81
C SER A 74 -10.27 32.83 -1.77
N VAL A 75 -9.68 32.94 -2.97
CA VAL A 75 -9.63 31.84 -3.94
C VAL A 75 -8.86 30.64 -3.41
N LEU A 76 -7.71 30.85 -2.75
CA LEU A 76 -6.91 29.76 -2.16
C LEU A 76 -7.65 29.06 -1.01
N LEU A 77 -8.33 29.82 -0.15
CA LEU A 77 -9.18 29.26 0.91
C LEU A 77 -10.34 28.44 0.33
N LYS A 78 -10.96 28.92 -0.75
CA LYS A 78 -12.02 28.17 -1.45
C LYS A 78 -11.48 26.88 -2.09
N LYS A 79 -10.27 26.90 -2.67
CA LYS A 79 -9.63 25.69 -3.19
C LYS A 79 -9.35 24.67 -2.07
N LEU A 80 -8.88 25.13 -0.92
CA LEU A 80 -8.66 24.27 0.25
C LEU A 80 -9.97 23.70 0.81
N SER A 81 -11.06 24.47 0.86
CA SER A 81 -12.34 23.98 1.36
C SER A 81 -12.98 22.91 0.47
N VAL A 82 -12.66 22.92 -0.83
CA VAL A 82 -13.14 21.91 -1.79
C VAL A 82 -12.26 20.66 -1.76
N LEU A 83 -10.97 20.79 -1.45
CA LEU A 83 -10.09 19.65 -1.23
C LEU A 83 -10.46 18.97 0.08
N GLN A 84 -11.14 17.83 0.00
CA GLN A 84 -11.34 16.97 1.16
C GLN A 84 -9.98 16.53 1.71
N THR A 85 -9.87 16.42 3.04
CA THR A 85 -8.69 15.83 3.68
C THR A 85 -8.51 14.42 3.14
N PRO A 86 -7.39 14.11 2.45
CA PRO A 86 -7.18 12.80 1.87
C PRO A 86 -7.13 11.77 2.99
N LYS A 87 -7.76 10.61 2.76
CA LYS A 87 -7.75 9.51 3.73
C LYS A 87 -6.36 8.92 3.78
N GLU A 88 -5.82 8.78 4.99
CA GLU A 88 -4.56 8.08 5.20
C GLU A 88 -4.74 6.59 4.86
N PRO A 89 -3.77 5.98 4.17
CA PRO A 89 -3.82 4.56 3.82
C PRO A 89 -3.78 3.71 5.10
N ASP A 90 -4.51 2.59 5.12
CA ASP A 90 -4.58 1.72 6.31
C ASP A 90 -3.35 0.81 6.41
N THR A 91 -2.23 1.40 6.82
CA THR A 91 -0.95 0.69 6.99
C THR A 91 -1.06 -0.47 7.98
N LYS A 92 -1.88 -0.33 9.02
CA LYS A 92 -1.99 -1.36 10.06
C LYS A 92 -2.69 -2.61 9.50
N MET A 93 -3.77 -2.42 8.76
CA MET A 93 -4.49 -3.53 8.12
C MET A 93 -3.63 -4.20 7.05
N PHE A 94 -2.96 -3.41 6.20
CA PHE A 94 -2.03 -3.92 5.19
C PHE A 94 -0.93 -4.80 5.79
N LEU A 95 -0.22 -4.30 6.82
CA LEU A 95 0.88 -5.04 7.44
C LEU A 95 0.40 -6.36 8.06
N LEU A 96 -0.76 -6.35 8.70
CA LEU A 96 -1.34 -7.53 9.33
C LEU A 96 -1.72 -8.60 8.30
N GLU A 97 -2.33 -8.21 7.18
CA GLU A 97 -2.69 -9.15 6.12
C GLU A 97 -1.45 -9.69 5.39
N LYS A 98 -0.48 -8.82 5.12
CA LYS A 98 0.82 -9.19 4.54
C LYS A 98 1.51 -10.27 5.39
N GLU A 99 1.66 -10.03 6.69
CA GLU A 99 2.29 -10.98 7.61
C GLU A 99 1.53 -12.31 7.66
N ALA A 100 0.20 -12.27 7.64
CA ALA A 100 -0.63 -13.48 7.61
C ALA A 100 -0.40 -14.32 6.33
N ILE A 101 -0.22 -13.68 5.16
CA ILE A 101 0.09 -14.37 3.91
C ILE A 101 1.51 -14.95 3.95
N GLU A 102 2.50 -14.16 4.38
CA GLU A 102 3.91 -14.58 4.48
C GLU A 102 4.08 -15.76 5.45
N SER A 103 3.38 -15.74 6.58
CA SER A 103 3.36 -16.84 7.56
C SER A 103 2.80 -18.14 6.97
N ARG A 104 1.73 -18.05 6.16
CA ARG A 104 1.17 -19.21 5.45
C ARG A 104 2.13 -19.76 4.40
N MET A 105 2.80 -18.87 3.66
CA MET A 105 3.82 -19.27 2.68
C MET A 105 5.00 -19.99 3.35
N ALA A 106 5.52 -19.45 4.46
CA ALA A 106 6.59 -20.06 5.23
C ALA A 106 6.21 -21.48 5.74
N THR A 107 4.97 -21.64 6.19
CA THR A 107 4.43 -22.95 6.62
C THR A 107 4.41 -23.95 5.45
N LEU A 108 3.98 -23.54 4.26
CA LEU A 108 3.98 -24.41 3.08
C LEU A 108 5.41 -24.84 2.70
N VAL A 109 6.37 -23.92 2.73
CA VAL A 109 7.79 -24.24 2.46
C VAL A 109 8.33 -25.26 3.47
N LYS A 110 8.02 -25.07 4.77
CA LYS A 110 8.40 -26.02 5.83
C LYS A 110 7.82 -27.41 5.60
N HIS A 111 6.53 -27.51 5.27
CA HIS A 111 5.88 -28.79 4.95
C HIS A 111 6.51 -29.45 3.72
N ASN A 112 6.82 -28.66 2.69
CA ASN A 112 7.45 -29.16 1.47
C ASN A 112 8.85 -29.77 1.75
N ALA A 113 9.65 -29.08 2.57
CA ALA A 113 10.97 -29.57 2.99
C ALA A 113 10.88 -30.89 3.79
N GLN A 114 9.88 -31.02 4.68
CA GLN A 114 9.64 -32.25 5.44
C GLN A 114 9.27 -33.43 4.53
N LEU A 115 8.41 -33.23 3.54
CA LEU A 115 8.05 -34.28 2.59
C LEU A 115 9.24 -34.72 1.75
N LEU A 116 10.06 -33.78 1.28
CA LEU A 116 11.28 -34.10 0.53
C LEU A 116 12.24 -34.93 1.38
N ALA A 117 12.44 -34.55 2.64
CA ALA A 117 13.27 -35.30 3.58
C ALA A 117 12.79 -36.75 3.77
N ILE A 118 11.47 -36.97 3.92
CA ILE A 118 10.87 -38.31 4.02
C ILE A 118 11.08 -39.14 2.74
N GLN A 119 11.00 -38.52 1.56
CA GLN A 119 11.27 -39.23 0.31
C GLN A 119 12.74 -39.62 0.16
N CYS A 120 13.65 -38.74 0.56
CA CYS A 120 15.08 -39.03 0.53
C CYS A 120 15.41 -40.23 1.43
N THR A 121 14.84 -40.31 2.63
CA THR A 121 15.08 -41.46 3.54
C THR A 121 14.49 -42.77 3.00
N ARG A 122 13.35 -42.73 2.31
CA ARG A 122 12.75 -43.91 1.65
C ARG A 122 13.52 -44.45 0.44
N ARG A 123 14.45 -43.68 -0.13
CA ARG A 123 15.28 -44.12 -1.27
C ARG A 123 16.61 -44.74 -0.85
N VAL A 124 17.03 -44.49 0.40
CA VAL A 124 18.32 -44.96 0.94
C VAL A 124 18.16 -46.30 1.68
N ASN A 125 16.94 -46.62 2.13
CA ASN A 125 16.56 -47.93 2.67
C ASN A 125 15.93 -48.81 1.59
#